data_AF-A0A954D6U2-F1
#
_entry.id   AF-A0A954D6U2-F1
#
_cell.length_a   1.000
_cell.length_b   1.000
_cell.length_c   1.000
_cell.angle_alpha   90.00
_cell.angle_beta   90.00
_cell.angle_gamma   90.00
#
_symmetry.space_group_name_H-M   'P 1'
#
loop_
_entity.id
_entity.type
_entity.pdbx_description
1 polymer ?
#
loop_
_entity_poly.entity_id
_entity_poly.type
_entity_poly.pdbx_seq_one_letter_code
_entity_poly.pdbx_strand_id
1 'polypeptide(L)'
;MMNVLPASTISRIHDAQTAAAARETAAQVGADFESIFLHMMLEPLEEVGESFFGGGTGGRIFGGLYRQQIADAMAQSRPLGIADLIESTLSDALDSRSLDEVQSATAMTPSLQSTIDHARGFETYGREQR
;
A
#
# COMPACT_ATOMS: atom_id res chain seq x y z
N MET A 1 8.33 -28.34 -27.11
CA MET A 1 8.22 -26.91 -27.47
C MET A 1 8.06 -26.12 -26.18
N MET A 2 9.07 -25.33 -25.80
CA MET A 2 9.09 -24.57 -24.54
C MET A 2 8.35 -23.23 -24.78
N ASN A 3 7.16 -23.06 -24.20
CA ASN A 3 6.39 -21.83 -24.34
C ASN A 3 6.95 -20.79 -23.36
N VAL A 4 7.91 -19.98 -23.82
CA VAL A 4 8.45 -18.86 -23.05
C VAL A 4 7.45 -17.71 -23.10
N LEU A 5 6.94 -17.32 -21.94
CA LEU A 5 6.05 -16.16 -21.80
C LEU A 5 6.77 -14.89 -22.28
N PRO A 6 6.10 -13.98 -23.00
CA PRO A 6 6.71 -12.73 -23.42
C PRO A 6 7.06 -11.88 -22.20
N ALA A 7 8.19 -11.18 -22.24
CA ALA A 7 8.72 -10.39 -21.12
C ALA A 7 7.72 -9.37 -20.54
N SER A 8 6.77 -8.89 -21.36
CA SER A 8 5.68 -8.00 -20.96
C SER A 8 4.61 -8.65 -20.06
N THR A 9 4.49 -9.98 -20.09
CA THR A 9 3.61 -10.73 -19.17
C THR A 9 4.27 -10.93 -17.81
N ILE A 10 5.59 -11.15 -17.77
CA ILE A 10 6.36 -11.34 -16.53
C ILE A 10 6.37 -10.04 -15.70
N SER A 11 6.56 -8.89 -16.35
CA SER A 11 6.52 -7.58 -15.67
C SER A 11 5.17 -7.31 -14.98
N ARG A 12 4.04 -7.55 -15.67
CA ARG A 12 2.71 -7.32 -15.08
C ARG A 12 2.39 -8.24 -13.90
N ILE A 13 2.90 -9.48 -13.92
CA ILE A 13 2.71 -10.42 -12.81
C ILE A 13 3.48 -9.93 -11.58
N HIS A 14 4.71 -9.43 -11.77
CA HIS A 14 5.50 -8.86 -10.69
C HIS A 14 4.82 -7.63 -10.07
N ASP A 15 4.33 -6.70 -10.91
CA ASP A 15 3.66 -5.48 -10.43
C ASP A 15 2.33 -5.79 -9.70
N ALA A 16 1.61 -6.82 -10.15
CA ALA A 16 0.41 -7.29 -9.45
C ALA A 16 0.72 -7.94 -8.10
N GLN A 17 1.85 -8.66 -7.99
CA GLN A 17 2.30 -9.26 -6.74
C GLN A 17 2.76 -8.21 -5.72
N THR A 18 3.48 -7.18 -6.14
CA THR A 18 3.91 -6.09 -5.26
C THR A 18 2.71 -5.29 -4.76
N ALA A 19 1.74 -4.98 -5.63
CA ALA A 19 0.51 -4.31 -5.24
C ALA A 19 -0.32 -5.13 -4.24
N ALA A 20 -0.42 -6.44 -4.43
CA ALA A 20 -1.12 -7.33 -3.50
C ALA A 20 -0.45 -7.38 -2.12
N ALA A 21 0.88 -7.48 -2.05
CA ALA A 21 1.63 -7.46 -0.80
C ALA A 21 1.51 -6.11 -0.06
N ALA A 22 1.50 -5.01 -0.82
CA ALA A 22 1.25 -3.67 -0.31
C ALA A 22 -0.14 -3.54 0.34
N ARG A 23 -1.19 -4.05 -0.31
CA ARG A 23 -2.56 -4.03 0.21
C ARG A 23 -2.71 -4.88 1.48
N GLU A 24 -2.12 -6.07 1.50
CA GLU A 24 -2.09 -6.91 2.69
C GLU A 24 -1.41 -6.20 3.87
N THR A 25 -0.28 -5.53 3.60
CA THR A 25 0.41 -4.72 4.61
C THR A 25 -0.46 -3.58 5.11
N ALA A 26 -1.18 -2.90 4.22
CA ALA A 26 -2.08 -1.82 4.58
C ALA A 26 -3.27 -2.27 5.44
N ALA A 27 -3.84 -3.44 5.11
CA ALA A 27 -4.90 -4.06 5.90
C ALA A 27 -4.41 -4.41 7.31
N GLN A 28 -3.23 -5.04 7.43
CA GLN A 28 -2.65 -5.37 8.73
C GLN A 28 -2.37 -4.13 9.57
N VAL A 29 -1.75 -3.10 8.98
CA VAL A 29 -1.48 -1.83 9.66
C VAL A 29 -2.78 -1.19 10.14
N GLY A 30 -3.82 -1.18 9.31
CA GLY A 30 -5.14 -0.68 9.70
C GLY A 30 -5.70 -1.39 10.94
N ALA A 31 -5.64 -2.73 10.96
CA ALA A 31 -6.08 -3.53 12.11
C ALA A 31 -5.25 -3.25 13.37
N ASP A 32 -3.93 -3.10 13.24
CA ASP A 32 -3.04 -2.80 14.36
C ASP A 32 -3.36 -1.43 14.99
N PHE A 33 -3.62 -0.42 14.15
CA PHE A 33 -4.06 0.90 14.63
C PHE A 33 -5.38 0.78 15.39
N GLU A 34 -6.37 0.09 14.84
CA GLU A 34 -7.67 -0.06 15.49
C GLU A 34 -7.58 -0.83 16.82
N SER A 35 -6.68 -1.83 16.91
CA SER A 35 -6.41 -2.54 18.16
C SER A 35 -5.90 -1.61 19.26
N ILE A 36 -4.98 -0.68 18.95
CA ILE A 36 -4.49 0.29 19.94
C ILE A 36 -5.65 1.13 20.50
N PHE A 37 -6.56 1.58 19.63
CA PHE A 37 -7.74 2.33 20.07
C PHE A 37 -8.67 1.50 20.94
N LEU A 38 -8.95 0.26 20.53
CA LEU A 38 -9.76 -0.66 21.32
C LEU A 38 -9.12 -0.95 22.67
N HIS A 39 -7.80 -1.12 22.74
CA HIS A 39 -7.09 -1.31 24.00
C HIS A 39 -7.29 -0.12 24.95
N MET A 40 -7.15 1.11 24.46
CA MET A 40 -7.39 2.33 25.24
C MET A 40 -8.85 2.45 25.71
N MET A 41 -9.81 1.96 24.91
CA MET A 41 -11.23 1.95 25.29
C MET A 41 -11.55 0.88 26.34
N LEU A 42 -10.86 -0.26 26.30
CA LEU A 42 -11.06 -1.37 27.23
C LEU A 42 -10.37 -1.15 28.58
N GLU A 43 -9.27 -0.40 28.61
CA GLU A 43 -8.51 -0.08 29.82
C GLU A 43 -9.37 0.43 30.99
N PRO A 44 -10.21 1.48 30.83
CA PRO A 44 -11.03 1.98 31.93
C PRO A 44 -12.13 1.00 32.39
N LEU A 45 -12.52 0.01 31.56
CA LEU A 45 -13.53 -0.98 31.97
C LEU A 45 -13.00 -1.97 33.00
N GLU A 46 -11.71 -2.24 33.00
CA GLU A 46 -11.09 -3.11 34.00
C GLU A 46 -10.94 -2.39 35.36
N GLU A 47 -10.76 -1.07 35.35
CA GLU A 47 -10.65 -0.26 36.57
C GLU A 47 -11.99 -0.10 37.32
N VAL A 48 -13.12 -0.24 36.61
CA VAL A 48 -14.46 -0.10 37.18
C VAL A 48 -15.00 -1.42 37.78
N GLY A 49 -14.42 -2.57 37.38
CA GLY A 49 -14.77 -3.88 37.93
C GLY A 49 -13.90 -4.30 39.12
N GLU A 50 -14.34 -5.30 39.91
CA GLU A 50 -13.37 -6.08 40.69
C GLU A 50 -12.35 -6.64 39.69
N SER A 51 -11.08 -6.30 39.87
CA SER A 51 -10.03 -6.73 38.95
C SER A 51 -10.07 -8.25 38.85
N PHE A 52 -10.47 -8.77 37.68
CA PHE A 52 -10.64 -10.21 37.42
C PHE A 52 -9.36 -11.01 37.72
N PHE A 53 -8.21 -10.35 37.69
CA PHE A 53 -6.89 -10.93 37.93
C PHE A 53 -6.24 -10.47 39.25
N GLY A 54 -6.99 -9.72 40.07
CA GLY A 54 -6.55 -9.14 41.34
C GLY A 54 -5.67 -7.90 41.20
N GLY A 55 -5.63 -7.05 42.23
CA GLY A 55 -4.89 -5.77 42.21
C GLY A 55 -3.36 -5.87 42.36
N GLY A 56 -2.79 -7.09 42.35
CA GLY A 56 -1.35 -7.32 42.47
C GLY A 56 -0.57 -7.02 41.18
N THR A 57 0.76 -6.99 41.25
CA THR A 57 1.62 -6.77 40.06
C THR A 57 1.37 -7.80 38.96
N GLY A 58 1.18 -9.08 39.33
CA GLY A 58 0.84 -10.13 38.37
C GLY A 58 -0.51 -9.91 37.69
N GLY A 59 -1.52 -9.45 38.44
CA GLY A 59 -2.84 -9.14 37.90
C GLY A 59 -2.81 -7.98 36.91
N ARG A 60 -2.04 -6.92 37.19
CA ARG A 60 -1.85 -5.81 36.25
C ARG A 60 -1.18 -6.23 34.94
N ILE A 61 -0.15 -7.09 35.01
CA ILE A 61 0.54 -7.59 33.81
C ILE A 61 -0.40 -8.47 32.99
N PHE A 62 -1.08 -9.43 33.63
CA PHE A 62 -1.97 -10.34 32.94
C PHE A 62 -3.21 -9.63 32.39
N GLY A 63 -3.79 -8.69 33.14
CA GLY A 63 -4.88 -7.84 32.68
C GLY A 63 -4.51 -7.04 31.44
N GLY A 64 -3.31 -6.44 31.42
CA GLY A 64 -2.78 -5.76 30.23
C GLY A 64 -2.69 -6.66 28.99
N LEU A 65 -2.10 -7.85 29.14
CA LEU A 65 -1.99 -8.83 28.06
C LEU A 65 -3.36 -9.33 27.59
N TYR A 66 -4.26 -9.59 28.52
CA TYR A 66 -5.62 -10.04 28.23
C TYR A 66 -6.41 -8.97 27.46
N ARG A 67 -6.35 -7.71 27.89
CA ARG A 67 -6.98 -6.59 27.17
C ARG A 67 -6.42 -6.43 25.78
N GLN A 68 -5.10 -6.53 25.61
CA GLN A 68 -4.48 -6.47 24.30
C GLN A 68 -5.01 -7.59 23.38
N GLN A 69 -5.09 -8.83 23.88
CA GLN A 69 -5.64 -9.94 23.10
C GLN A 69 -7.10 -9.72 22.70
N ILE A 70 -7.93 -9.16 23.59
CA ILE A 70 -9.31 -8.80 23.24
C ILE A 70 -9.32 -7.72 22.17
N ALA A 71 -8.53 -6.67 22.34
CA ALA A 71 -8.45 -5.57 21.37
C ALA A 71 -8.03 -6.07 19.98
N ASP A 72 -7.01 -6.93 19.92
CA ASP A 72 -6.53 -7.55 18.68
C ASP A 72 -7.63 -8.41 18.02
N ALA A 73 -8.34 -9.22 18.82
CA ALA A 73 -9.43 -10.05 18.32
C ALA A 73 -10.62 -9.22 17.82
N MET A 74 -10.95 -8.12 18.52
CA MET A 74 -12.02 -7.20 18.12
C MET A 74 -11.65 -6.44 16.85
N ALA A 75 -10.40 -5.99 16.71
CA ALA A 75 -9.91 -5.25 15.55
C ALA A 75 -10.07 -6.03 14.24
N GLN A 76 -10.03 -7.38 14.27
CA GLN A 76 -10.28 -8.22 13.09
C GLN A 76 -11.68 -8.01 12.49
N SER A 77 -12.67 -7.67 13.33
CA SER A 77 -14.04 -7.36 12.88
C SER A 77 -14.24 -5.91 12.46
N ARG A 78 -13.22 -5.07 12.60
CA ARG A 78 -13.20 -3.64 12.22
C ARG A 78 -14.38 -2.83 12.79
N PRO A 79 -14.70 -2.94 14.10
CA PRO A 79 -15.90 -2.34 14.69
C PRO A 79 -15.95 -0.81 14.67
N LEU A 80 -14.80 -0.12 14.57
CA LEU A 80 -14.70 1.34 14.59
C LEU A 80 -14.52 1.94 13.19
N GLY A 81 -14.17 1.13 12.18
CA GLY A 81 -13.88 1.59 10.82
C GLY A 81 -12.58 2.39 10.68
N ILE A 82 -11.74 2.42 11.73
CA ILE A 82 -10.43 3.09 11.69
C ILE A 82 -9.51 2.32 10.75
N ALA A 83 -9.55 0.99 10.83
CA ALA A 83 -8.79 0.12 9.95
C ALA A 83 -9.14 0.38 8.48
N ASP A 84 -10.41 0.59 8.14
CA ASP A 84 -10.85 0.88 6.76
C ASP A 84 -10.28 2.22 6.27
N LEU A 85 -10.34 3.24 7.12
CA LEU A 85 -9.83 4.57 6.80
C LEU A 85 -8.31 4.56 6.55
N ILE A 86 -7.56 3.88 7.42
CA ILE A 86 -6.10 3.74 7.30
C ILE A 86 -5.76 2.94 6.03
N GLU A 87 -6.44 1.82 5.79
CA GLU A 87 -6.23 0.98 4.61
C GLU A 87 -6.47 1.78 3.31
N SER A 88 -7.58 2.53 3.23
CA SER A 88 -7.89 3.37 2.07
C SER A 88 -6.82 4.44 1.86
N THR A 89 -6.45 5.16 2.92
CA THR A 89 -5.47 6.25 2.84
C THR A 89 -4.11 5.73 2.37
N LEU A 90 -3.68 4.58 2.91
CA LEU A 90 -2.41 3.97 2.56
C LEU A 90 -2.43 3.40 1.14
N SER A 91 -3.54 2.80 0.71
CA SER A 91 -3.71 2.31 -0.66
C SER A 91 -3.64 3.45 -1.67
N ASP A 92 -4.34 4.56 -1.40
CA ASP A 92 -4.31 5.76 -2.26
C ASP A 92 -2.89 6.36 -2.34
N ALA A 93 -2.16 6.36 -1.22
CA ALA A 93 -0.76 6.82 -1.17
C ALA A 93 0.19 5.91 -1.97
N LEU A 94 -0.04 4.59 -1.98
CA LEU A 94 0.75 3.63 -2.77
C LEU A 94 0.45 3.76 -4.26
N ASP A 95 -0.83 3.92 -4.61
CA ASP A 95 -1.25 4.11 -5.99
C ASP A 95 -0.71 5.42 -6.57
N SER A 96 -0.78 6.52 -5.83
CA SER A 96 -0.22 7.81 -6.27
C SER A 96 1.31 7.77 -6.43
N ARG A 97 2.03 7.06 -5.57
CA ARG A 97 3.49 6.88 -5.70
C ARG A 97 3.88 6.10 -6.96
N SER A 98 3.07 5.13 -7.38
CA SER A 98 3.30 4.39 -8.63
C SER A 98 3.20 5.28 -9.87
N LEU A 99 2.34 6.31 -9.84
CA LEU A 99 2.17 7.25 -10.95
C LEU A 99 3.40 8.15 -11.14
N ASP A 100 4.01 8.61 -10.05
CA ASP A 100 5.23 9.43 -10.09
C ASP A 100 6.44 8.65 -10.66
N GLU A 101 6.51 7.34 -10.40
CA GLU A 101 7.58 6.46 -10.89
C GLU A 101 7.43 6.17 -12.40
N VAL A 102 6.19 5.99 -12.88
CA VAL A 102 5.87 5.84 -14.31
C VAL A 102 6.17 7.12 -15.10
N GLN A 103 5.93 8.29 -14.49
CA GLN A 103 6.20 9.58 -15.13
C GLN A 103 7.70 9.89 -15.20
N SER A 104 8.46 9.48 -14.18
CA SER A 104 9.92 9.58 -14.16
C SER A 104 10.60 8.63 -15.17
N ALA A 105 10.04 7.44 -15.40
CA ALA A 105 10.51 6.52 -16.44
C ALA A 105 10.19 7.01 -17.87
N THR A 106 9.05 7.65 -18.07
CA THR A 106 8.63 8.20 -19.38
C THR A 106 9.46 9.43 -19.79
N ALA A 107 9.92 10.24 -18.83
CA ALA A 107 10.75 11.41 -19.09
C ALA A 107 12.18 11.07 -19.58
N MET A 108 12.63 9.82 -19.47
CA MET A 108 14.00 9.40 -19.80
C MET A 108 14.15 8.66 -21.13
N THR A 109 13.11 8.70 -21.99
CA THR A 109 13.25 8.35 -23.43
C THR A 109 12.99 9.59 -24.29
N PRO A 110 14.02 10.37 -24.65
CA PRO A 110 13.86 11.37 -25.69
C PRO A 110 13.48 10.66 -27.00
N SER A 111 12.32 11.03 -27.54
CA SER A 111 11.72 10.42 -28.71
C SER A 111 12.66 10.49 -29.92
N LEU A 112 12.97 9.34 -30.52
CA LEU A 112 13.63 9.22 -31.83
C LEU A 112 12.77 9.75 -33.00
N GLN A 113 11.59 10.29 -32.70
CA GLN A 113 10.67 10.84 -33.69
C GLN A 113 11.17 12.16 -34.29
N SER A 114 11.89 12.98 -33.51
CA SER A 114 12.48 14.24 -33.98
C SER A 114 13.61 14.01 -35.01
N THR A 115 14.37 12.92 -34.86
CA THR A 115 15.44 12.55 -35.81
C THR A 115 14.91 12.04 -37.16
N ILE A 116 13.70 11.49 -37.21
CA ILE A 116 13.09 11.02 -38.47
C ILE A 116 12.48 12.18 -39.25
N ASP A 117 11.89 13.17 -38.57
CA ASP A 117 11.36 14.37 -39.24
C ASP A 117 12.47 15.29 -39.77
N HIS A 118 13.64 15.32 -39.12
CA HIS A 118 14.79 16.08 -39.63
C HIS A 118 15.43 15.47 -40.90
N ALA A 119 15.22 14.16 -41.15
CA ALA A 119 15.77 13.48 -42.33
C ALA A 119 14.88 13.58 -43.58
N ARG A 120 13.62 14.03 -43.46
CA ARG A 120 12.69 14.19 -44.60
C ARG A 120 12.60 15.61 -45.17
N GLY A 121 13.22 16.60 -44.52
CA GLY A 121 13.19 18.00 -44.95
C GLY A 121 14.20 18.40 -46.03
N PHE A 122 15.12 17.52 -46.44
CA PHE A 122 16.24 17.87 -47.34
C PHE A 122 16.03 17.49 -48.82
N GLU A 123 14.94 16.80 -49.19
CA GLU A 123 14.75 16.35 -50.58
C GLU A 123 13.96 17.32 -51.49
N THR A 124 13.41 18.42 -50.97
CA THR A 124 12.51 19.30 -51.77
C THR A 124 13.11 20.62 -52.26
N TYR A 125 14.38 20.95 -51.97
CA TYR A 125 14.95 22.26 -52.36
C TYR A 125 15.82 22.26 -53.64
N GLY A 126 15.80 21.18 -54.43
CA GLY A 126 16.75 20.99 -55.56
C GLY A 126 16.19 20.99 -56.98
N ARG A 127 14.93 21.40 -57.23
CA ARG A 127 14.28 21.22 -58.55
C ARG A 127 13.71 22.46 -59.26
N GLU A 128 14.02 23.69 -58.85
CA GLU A 128 13.44 24.89 -59.49
C GLU A 128 14.45 25.96 -59.94
N GLN A 129 15.68 25.60 -60.29
CA GLN A 129 16.62 26.53 -60.93
C GLN A 129 17.31 25.87 -62.13
N ARG A 130 16.55 25.65 -63.21
CA ARG A 130 17.07 25.57 -64.59
C ARG A 130 16.02 26.06 -65.57
#